data_AF-A0A0D3BGJ4-F1
#
_entry.id   AF-A0A0D3BGJ4-F1
#
_cell.length_a   1.000
_cell.length_b   1.000
_cell.length_c   1.000
_cell.angle_alpha   90.00
_cell.angle_beta   90.00
_cell.angle_gamma   90.00
#
_symmetry.space_group_name_H-M   'P 1'
#
loop_
_entity.id
_entity.type
_entity.pdbx_description
1 polymer ?
#
loop_
_entity_poly.entity_id
_entity_poly.type
_entity_poly.pdbx_seq_one_letter_code
_entity_poly.pdbx_strand_id
1 'polypeptide(L)'
;MDHLERFEDLIPATKVEGVSEDYLLCKFFKYSLAGDASHWLKQLPSGSLTSWSDIKNAFLCNFFDEARAEDLRSKIATFTQEPAESFRSSWIIFRSYQRD
;
A
#
# COMPACT_ATOMS: atom_id res chain seq x y z
N MET A 1 -1.09 2.54 -3.86
CA MET A 1 -0.49 1.45 -3.03
C MET A 1 1.02 1.23 -3.23
N ASP A 2 1.67 2.00 -4.12
CA ASP A 2 3.07 1.85 -4.53
C ASP A 2 4.14 1.68 -3.43
N HIS A 3 4.00 2.27 -2.23
CA HIS A 3 5.05 2.17 -1.20
C HIS A 3 5.14 0.77 -0.59
N LEU A 4 3.99 0.17 -0.24
CA LEU A 4 3.95 -1.16 0.39
C LEU A 4 4.43 -2.23 -0.60
N GLU A 5 3.98 -2.17 -1.85
CA GLU A 5 4.40 -3.10 -2.91
C GLU A 5 5.90 -2.98 -3.19
N ARG A 6 6.42 -1.76 -3.39
CA ARG A 6 7.87 -1.54 -3.59
C ARG A 6 8.68 -2.04 -2.40
N PHE A 7 8.16 -1.89 -1.18
CA PHE A 7 8.85 -2.35 0.01
C PHE A 7 8.87 -3.89 0.08
N GLU A 8 7.77 -4.56 -0.27
CA GLU A 8 7.70 -6.01 -0.38
C GLU A 8 8.71 -6.56 -1.41
N ASP A 9 8.84 -5.90 -2.56
CA ASP A 9 9.78 -6.28 -3.62
C ASP A 9 11.26 -6.18 -3.21
N LEU A 10 11.59 -5.37 -2.20
CA LEU A 10 12.97 -5.22 -1.71
C LEU A 10 13.40 -6.37 -0.79
N ILE A 11 12.47 -7.09 -0.17
CA ILE A 11 12.79 -8.12 0.82
C ILE A 11 13.41 -9.38 0.21
N PRO A 12 12.95 -9.91 -0.95
CA PRO A 12 13.62 -11.01 -1.63
C PRO A 12 15.10 -10.75 -1.92
N ALA A 13 15.49 -9.49 -2.17
CA ALA A 13 16.89 -9.10 -2.38
C ALA A 13 17.75 -9.14 -1.09
N THR A 14 17.10 -9.24 0.07
CA THR A 14 17.73 -9.27 1.41
C THR A 14 17.64 -10.64 2.08
N LYS A 15 17.33 -11.70 1.32
CA LYS A 15 17.07 -13.04 1.86
C LYS A 15 18.28 -13.59 2.61
N VAL A 16 18.09 -13.83 3.91
CA VAL A 16 19.04 -14.50 4.80
C VAL A 16 18.46 -15.87 5.14
N GLU A 17 19.26 -16.94 5.00
CA GLU A 17 18.82 -18.29 5.37
C GLU A 17 18.36 -18.33 6.83
N GLY A 18 17.19 -18.93 7.06
CA GLY A 18 16.62 -19.10 8.41
C GLY A 18 15.82 -17.92 8.95
N VAL A 19 15.71 -16.80 8.23
CA VAL A 19 14.89 -15.65 8.65
C VAL A 19 13.59 -15.58 7.85
N SER A 20 12.45 -15.43 8.54
CA SER A 20 11.14 -15.24 7.90
C SER A 20 11.07 -13.89 7.18
N GLU A 21 10.54 -13.88 5.96
CA GLU A 21 10.28 -12.65 5.19
C GLU A 21 9.36 -11.69 5.95
N ASP A 22 8.34 -12.23 6.63
CA ASP A 22 7.43 -11.45 7.47
C ASP A 22 8.17 -10.71 8.59
N TYR A 23 9.15 -11.36 9.22
CA TYR A 23 9.99 -10.73 10.23
C TYR A 23 10.86 -9.61 9.64
N LEU A 24 11.45 -9.83 8.45
CA LEU A 24 12.25 -8.81 7.77
C LEU A 24 11.39 -7.60 7.40
N LEU A 25 10.21 -7.82 6.84
CA LEU A 25 9.22 -6.79 6.52
C LEU A 25 8.90 -5.95 7.75
N CYS A 26 8.47 -6.59 8.83
CA CYS A 26 8.16 -5.92 10.09
C CYS A 26 9.36 -5.13 10.64
N LYS A 27 10.55 -5.72 10.60
CA LYS A 27 11.76 -5.11 11.17
C LYS A 27 12.21 -3.90 10.36
N PHE A 28 12.14 -3.96 9.04
CA PHE A 28 12.71 -2.93 8.17
C PHE A 28 11.72 -1.84 7.79
N PHE A 29 10.40 -2.09 7.85
CA PHE A 29 9.40 -1.14 7.40
C PHE A 29 9.54 0.24 8.04
N LYS A 30 9.86 0.30 9.34
CA LYS A 30 10.09 1.56 10.07
C LYS A 30 11.17 2.46 9.45
N TYR A 31 12.15 1.90 8.75
CA TYR A 31 13.21 2.66 8.08
C TYR A 31 12.78 3.17 6.70
N SER A 32 11.71 2.62 6.13
CA SER A 32 11.11 3.12 4.89
C SER A 32 10.21 4.34 5.11
N LEU A 33 9.82 4.63 6.36
CA LEU A 33 8.90 5.71 6.71
C LEU A 33 9.63 7.01 7.04
N ALA A 34 9.04 8.14 6.65
CA ALA A 34 9.48 9.48 6.97
C ALA A 34 8.33 10.34 7.52
N GLY A 35 8.66 11.47 8.14
CA GLY A 35 7.67 12.45 8.63
C GLY A 35 6.62 11.83 9.56
N ASP A 36 5.36 12.17 9.32
CA ASP A 36 4.21 11.78 10.13
C ASP A 36 4.03 10.26 10.22
N ALA A 37 4.36 9.51 9.17
CA ALA A 37 4.31 8.06 9.17
C ALA A 37 5.33 7.43 10.12
N SER A 38 6.55 7.97 10.16
CA SER A 38 7.58 7.51 11.10
C SER A 38 7.20 7.84 12.54
N HIS A 39 6.58 8.99 12.77
CA HIS A 39 6.11 9.41 14.09
C HIS A 39 4.94 8.54 14.57
N TRP A 40 3.93 8.33 13.74
CA TRP A 40 2.79 7.45 14.01
C TRP A 40 3.23 6.05 14.45
N LEU A 41 4.14 5.42 13.69
CA LEU A 41 4.59 4.06 14.00
C LEU A 41 5.27 3.97 15.39
N LYS A 42 5.95 5.05 15.82
CA LYS A 42 6.60 5.12 17.14
C LYS A 42 5.62 5.32 18.30
N GLN A 43 4.42 5.84 18.03
CA GLN A 43 3.40 6.08 19.05
C GLN A 43 2.58 4.83 19.38
N LEU A 44 2.65 3.80 18.54
CA LEU A 44 1.91 2.56 18.76
C LEU A 44 2.45 1.79 19.97
N PRO A 45 1.58 1.14 20.76
CA PRO A 45 2.00 0.28 21.86
C PRO A 45 2.94 -0.84 21.39
N SER A 46 3.95 -1.15 22.22
CA SER A 46 4.84 -2.27 21.92
C SER A 46 4.04 -3.58 21.84
N GLY A 47 4.25 -4.34 20.76
CA GLY A 47 3.54 -5.60 20.52
C GLY A 47 2.13 -5.46 19.94
N SER A 48 1.68 -4.25 19.58
CA SER A 48 0.37 -4.07 18.94
C SER A 48 0.32 -4.55 17.48
N LEU A 49 1.48 -4.61 16.80
CA LEU A 49 1.62 -5.07 15.43
C LEU A 49 2.64 -6.21 15.42
N THR A 50 2.17 -7.43 15.14
CA THR A 50 2.97 -8.66 15.30
C THR A 50 3.31 -9.35 13.99
N SER A 51 2.57 -9.03 12.93
CA SER A 51 2.79 -9.54 11.58
C SER A 51 2.84 -8.39 10.56
N TRP A 52 3.37 -8.68 9.38
CA TRP A 52 3.40 -7.70 8.30
C TRP A 52 1.98 -7.28 7.88
N SER A 53 1.05 -8.23 7.90
CA SER A 53 -0.37 -7.98 7.62
C SER A 53 -0.98 -6.96 8.60
N ASP A 54 -0.67 -7.06 9.90
CA ASP A 54 -1.15 -6.09 10.89
C ASP A 54 -0.62 -4.69 10.58
N ILE A 55 0.67 -4.59 10.26
CA ILE A 55 1.32 -3.31 9.92
C ILE A 55 0.68 -2.69 8.70
N LYS A 56 0.48 -3.46 7.62
CA LYS A 56 -0.17 -2.98 6.39
C LYS A 56 -1.56 -2.45 6.68
N ASN A 57 -2.38 -3.22 7.39
CA ASN A 57 -3.75 -2.83 7.69
C ASN A 57 -3.79 -1.56 8.54
N ALA A 58 -3.00 -1.48 9.60
CA ALA A 58 -2.94 -0.30 10.45
C ALA A 58 -2.43 0.94 9.70
N PHE A 59 -1.41 0.77 8.85
CA PHE A 59 -0.86 1.84 8.03
C PHE A 59 -1.89 2.36 7.03
N LEU A 60 -2.58 1.47 6.32
CA LEU A 60 -3.65 1.84 5.40
C LEU A 60 -4.81 2.52 6.14
N CYS A 61 -5.27 1.99 7.26
CA CYS A 61 -6.33 2.66 8.03
C CYS A 61 -5.95 4.06 8.51
N ASN A 62 -4.67 4.33 8.79
CA ASN A 62 -4.23 5.62 9.31
C ASN A 62 -3.83 6.64 8.21
N PHE A 63 -3.32 6.17 7.07
CA PHE A 63 -2.80 7.04 6.00
C PHE A 63 -3.56 6.96 4.69
N PHE A 64 -4.44 5.97 4.53
CA PHE A 64 -5.34 5.87 3.40
C PHE A 64 -6.70 6.39 3.81
N ASP A 65 -7.06 7.54 3.26
CA ASP A 65 -8.36 8.17 3.52
C ASP A 65 -9.50 7.29 3.00
N GLU A 66 -10.44 6.96 3.88
CA GLU A 66 -11.63 6.17 3.55
C GLU A 66 -12.48 6.86 2.46
N ALA A 67 -12.51 8.20 2.45
CA ALA A 67 -13.17 8.97 1.39
C ALA A 67 -12.47 8.79 0.04
N ARG A 68 -11.13 8.71 0.03
CA ARG A 68 -10.35 8.41 -1.19
C ARG A 68 -10.58 6.97 -1.65
N ALA A 69 -10.71 6.02 -0.72
CA ALA A 69 -11.06 4.64 -1.04
C ALA A 69 -12.44 4.53 -1.70
N GLU A 70 -13.43 5.27 -1.19
CA GLU A 70 -14.77 5.31 -1.76
C GLU A 70 -14.82 6.00 -3.13
N ASP A 71 -14.10 7.11 -3.29
CA ASP A 71 -13.96 7.79 -4.59
C ASP A 71 -13.37 6.85 -5.67
N LEU A 72 -12.33 6.09 -5.33
CA LEU A 72 -11.75 5.09 -6.24
C LEU A 72 -12.74 3.97 -6.57
N ARG A 73 -13.47 3.44 -5.57
CA ARG A 73 -14.52 2.42 -5.79
C ARG A 73 -15.61 2.96 -6.71
N SER A 74 -16.05 4.19 -6.50
CA SER A 74 -17.04 4.87 -7.34
C SER A 74 -16.54 5.02 -8.78
N LYS A 75 -15.32 5.57 -8.97
CA LYS A 75 -14.70 5.72 -10.29
C LYS A 75 -14.59 4.40 -11.06
N ILE A 76 -14.27 3.29 -10.38
CA ILE A 76 -14.21 1.96 -10.99
C ILE A 76 -15.62 1.46 -11.35
N ALA A 77 -16.58 1.58 -10.43
CA ALA A 77 -17.94 1.07 -10.61
C ALA A 77 -18.73 1.82 -11.69
N THR A 78 -18.48 3.12 -11.84
CA THR A 78 -19.14 3.98 -12.83
C THR A 78 -18.29 4.20 -14.08
N PHE A 79 -17.18 3.48 -14.24
CA PHE A 79 -16.28 3.68 -15.37
C PHE A 79 -16.96 3.31 -16.69
N THR A 80 -16.96 4.25 -17.63
CA THR A 80 -17.43 4.03 -19.00
C THR A 80 -16.45 4.65 -19.98
N GLN A 81 -16.14 3.94 -21.06
CA GLN A 81 -15.36 4.52 -22.16
C GLN A 81 -16.19 5.60 -22.86
N GLU A 82 -15.61 6.79 -23.03
CA GLU A 82 -16.27 7.88 -23.76
C GLU A 82 -16.40 7.55 -25.25
N PRO A 83 -17.48 7.99 -25.94
CA PRO A 83 -17.74 7.62 -27.34
C PRO A 83 -16.63 8.00 -28.33
N ALA A 84 -15.87 9.06 -28.03
CA ALA A 84 -14.76 9.55 -28.85
C ALA A 84 -13.39 9.08 -28.35
N GLU A 85 -13.33 8.35 -27.23
CA GLU A 85 -12.08 7.88 -26.64
C GLU A 85 -11.67 6.54 -27.25
N SER A 86 -10.37 6.35 -27.50
CA SER A 86 -9.85 5.05 -27.92
C SER A 86 -9.88 4.04 -26.77
N PHE A 87 -10.13 2.76 -27.07
CA PHE A 87 -10.08 1.69 -26.07
C PHE A 87 -8.75 1.66 -25.31
N ARG A 88 -7.63 1.96 -26.00
CA ARG A 88 -6.31 2.00 -25.35
C ARG A 88 -6.23 3.08 -24.29
N SER A 89 -6.77 4.27 -24.58
CA SER A 89 -6.79 5.39 -23.64
C SER A 89 -7.66 5.07 -22.42
N SER A 90 -8.88 4.59 -22.67
CA SER A 90 -9.83 4.26 -21.59
C SER A 90 -9.28 3.14 -20.70
N TRP A 91 -8.64 2.14 -21.30
CA TRP A 91 -7.99 1.06 -20.56
C TRP A 91 -6.86 1.55 -19.64
N ILE A 92 -6.04 2.51 -20.09
CA ILE A 92 -4.97 3.08 -19.26
C ILE A 92 -5.56 3.82 -18.05
N ILE A 93 -6.63 4.59 -18.26
CA ILE A 93 -7.31 5.31 -17.17
C ILE A 93 -7.89 4.32 -16.17
N PHE A 94 -8.64 3.31 -16.63
CA PHE A 94 -9.18 2.28 -15.77
C PHE A 94 -8.08 1.58 -14.94
N ARG A 95 -6.94 1.27 -15.56
CA ARG A 95 -5.79 0.66 -14.89
C ARG A 95 -5.11 1.58 -13.88
N SER A 96 -5.20 2.91 -14.04
CA SER A 96 -4.68 3.85 -13.04
C SER A 96 -5.48 3.79 -11.73
N TYR A 97 -6.82 3.70 -11.80
CA TYR A 97 -7.66 3.57 -10.60
C TYR A 97 -7.40 2.29 -9.80
N GLN A 98 -6.89 1.25 -10.44
CA GLN A 98 -6.53 -0.01 -9.77
C GLN A 98 -5.16 0.05 -9.07
N ARG A 99 -4.32 1.06 -9.37
CA ARG A 99 -2.94 1.18 -8.84
C ARG A 99 -2.82 2.23 -7.73
N ASP A 100 -3.76 3.16 -7.65
CA ASP A 100 -3.81 4.22 -6.65
C ASP A 100 -4.15 3.71 -5.25
#